data_AF-A0A5C7TPE9-F1
#
_entry.id   AF-A0A5C7TPE9-F1
#
_cell.length_a   1.000
_cell.length_b   1.000
_cell.length_c   1.000
_cell.angle_alpha   90.00
_cell.angle_beta   90.00
_cell.angle_gamma   90.00
#
_symmetry.space_group_name_H-M   'P 1'
#
loop_
_entity.id
_entity.type
_entity.pdbx_description
1 polymer ?
#
loop_
_entity_poly.entity_id
_entity_poly.type
_entity_poly.pdbx_seq_one_letter_code
_entity_poly.pdbx_strand_id
1 'polypeptide(L)'
;MSVNQSKTMVVSWLLLSVTGVIACWASLFNGQFETIYGLPSVVGAAMLMWIRQQADFYAQPFYRLSWQISMILLWLLLVPGCYHLASQF
;
A
#
# COMPACT_ATOMS: atom_id res chain seq x y z
N MET A 1 19.37 9.33 7.65
CA MET A 1 18.14 9.74 8.36
C MET A 1 17.56 8.52 9.03
N SER A 2 17.53 8.45 10.37
CA SER A 2 16.81 7.35 11.03
C SER A 2 15.32 7.60 10.79
N VAL A 3 14.72 6.74 9.96
CA VAL A 3 13.27 6.69 9.80
C VAL A 3 12.71 6.47 11.21
N ASN A 4 11.86 7.37 11.71
CA ASN A 4 11.38 7.29 13.08
C ASN A 4 10.42 6.10 13.18
N GLN A 5 10.91 4.93 13.61
CA GLN A 5 10.23 3.62 13.54
C GLN A 5 9.07 3.46 14.53
N SER A 6 8.41 4.55 14.90
CA SER A 6 7.30 4.52 15.84
C SER A 6 6.09 3.81 15.22
N LYS A 7 5.28 3.17 16.08
CA LYS A 7 4.02 2.56 15.67
C LYS A 7 3.10 3.57 14.97
N THR A 8 3.08 4.82 15.44
CA THR A 8 2.31 5.90 14.82
C THR A 8 2.74 6.16 13.39
N MET A 9 4.04 6.17 13.11
CA MET A 9 4.56 6.34 11.75
C MET A 9 4.12 5.19 10.83
N VAL A 10 4.22 3.94 11.31
CA VAL A 10 3.76 2.75 10.58
C VAL A 10 2.27 2.84 10.26
N VAL A 11 1.45 3.29 11.22
CA VAL A 11 0.01 3.53 10.99
C VAL A 11 -0.20 4.62 9.94
N SER A 12 0.54 5.72 9.98
CA SER A 12 0.42 6.80 8.98
C SER A 12 0.71 6.29 7.57
N TRP A 13 1.76 5.48 7.40
CA TRP A 13 2.10 4.88 6.10
C TRP A 13 1.06 3.84 5.65
N LEU A 14 0.50 3.07 6.58
CA LEU A 14 -0.61 2.16 6.30
C LEU A 14 -1.86 2.92 5.85
N LEU A 15 -2.23 4.00 6.54
CA LEU A 15 -3.38 4.83 6.19
C LEU A 15 -3.20 5.46 4.80
N LEU A 16 -1.99 5.96 4.50
CA LEU A 16 -1.63 6.44 3.16
C LEU A 16 -1.79 5.35 2.10
N SER A 17 -1.45 4.11 2.44
CA SER A 17 -1.60 2.98 1.54
C SER A 17 -3.07 2.62 1.30
N VAL A 18 -3.88 2.61 2.36
CA VAL A 18 -5.33 2.39 2.26
C VAL A 18 -5.99 3.49 1.42
N THR A 19 -5.66 4.76 1.62
CA THR A 19 -6.26 5.86 0.87
C THR A 19 -5.93 5.77 -0.63
N GLY A 20 -4.70 5.37 -0.98
CA GLY A 20 -4.33 5.12 -2.38
C GLY A 20 -5.13 3.98 -3.03
N VAL A 21 -5.33 2.87 -2.33
CA VAL A 21 -6.17 1.76 -2.85
C VAL A 21 -7.60 2.23 -3.05
N ILE A 22 -8.20 2.87 -2.05
CA ILE A 22 -9.59 3.34 -2.14
C ILE A 22 -9.75 4.34 -3.28
N ALA A 23 -8.83 5.29 -3.42
CA ALA A 23 -8.87 6.28 -4.51
C ALA A 23 -8.75 5.62 -5.89
N CYS A 24 -7.85 4.64 -6.04
CA CYS A 24 -7.65 3.91 -7.29
C CYS A 24 -8.90 3.09 -7.69
N TRP A 25 -9.51 2.39 -6.72
CA TRP A 25 -10.76 1.65 -6.95
C TRP A 25 -11.94 2.59 -7.21
N ALA A 26 -12.07 3.69 -6.47
CA ALA A 26 -13.10 4.70 -6.71
C ALA A 26 -12.99 5.31 -8.11
N SER A 27 -11.78 5.60 -8.56
CA SER A 27 -11.49 6.09 -9.91
C SER A 27 -11.92 5.08 -10.99
N LEU A 28 -11.66 3.78 -10.77
CA LEU A 28 -12.17 2.72 -11.65
C LEU A 28 -13.70 2.71 -11.71
N PHE A 29 -14.38 2.74 -10.57
CA PHE A 29 -15.85 2.72 -10.51
C PHE A 29 -16.51 3.96 -11.11
N ASN A 30 -15.81 5.10 -11.13
CA ASN A 30 -16.28 6.33 -11.77
C ASN A 30 -15.99 6.38 -13.29
N GLY A 31 -15.40 5.33 -13.87
CA GLY A 31 -15.12 5.24 -15.31
C GLY A 31 -13.97 6.13 -15.81
N GLN A 32 -13.28 6.85 -14.91
CA GLN A 32 -12.09 7.64 -15.21
C GLN A 32 -10.90 7.05 -14.47
N PHE A 33 -10.46 5.88 -14.92
CA PHE A 33 -9.35 5.18 -14.27
C PHE A 33 -8.04 5.96 -14.46
N GLU A 34 -7.52 6.52 -13.37
CA GLU A 34 -6.21 7.14 -13.31
C GLU A 34 -5.29 6.35 -12.36
N THR A 35 -4.20 5.85 -12.91
CA THR A 35 -3.18 5.09 -12.16
C THR A 35 -2.47 5.94 -11.10
N ILE A 36 -2.53 7.27 -11.23
CA ILE A 36 -1.90 8.22 -10.32
C ILE A 36 -2.42 8.08 -8.89
N TYR A 37 -3.69 7.70 -8.73
CA TYR A 37 -4.31 7.46 -7.42
C TYR A 37 -3.74 6.24 -6.69
N GLY A 38 -3.04 5.34 -7.40
CA GLY A 38 -2.32 4.21 -6.80
C GLY A 38 -0.99 4.59 -6.14
N LEU A 39 -0.39 5.72 -6.51
CA LEU A 39 0.93 6.14 -6.03
C LEU A 39 1.06 6.22 -4.50
N PRO A 40 0.09 6.77 -3.74
CA PRO A 40 0.17 6.80 -2.28
C PRO A 40 0.34 5.41 -1.68
N SER A 41 -0.24 4.38 -2.30
CA SER A 41 -0.10 3.00 -1.85
C SER A 41 1.25 2.38 -2.18
N VAL A 42 1.80 2.68 -3.35
CA VAL A 42 3.16 2.25 -3.71
C VAL A 42 4.19 2.88 -2.77
N VAL A 43 4.05 4.19 -2.51
CA VAL A 43 4.94 4.92 -1.58
C VAL A 43 4.78 4.40 -0.16
N GLY A 44 3.54 4.24 0.33
CA GLY A 44 3.28 3.69 1.66
C GLY A 44 3.88 2.29 1.85
N ALA A 45 3.76 1.42 0.84
CA ALA A 45 4.34 0.10 0.88
C ALA A 45 5.88 0.11 0.82
N ALA A 46 6.47 0.97 -0.01
CA ALA A 46 7.92 1.15 -0.05
C ALA A 46 8.47 1.61 1.31
N MET A 47 7.76 2.52 1.98
CA MET A 47 8.10 3.00 3.33
C MET A 47 7.90 1.96 4.43
N LEU A 48 7.23 0.83 4.16
CA LEU A 48 7.02 -0.27 5.10
C LEU A 48 7.88 -1.50 4.79
N MET A 49 8.56 -1.55 3.63
CA MET A 49 9.42 -2.68 3.24
C MET A 49 10.56 -2.97 4.22
N TRP A 50 11.07 -1.93 4.89
CA TRP A 50 12.15 -2.07 5.88
C TRP A 50 11.75 -2.94 7.08
N ILE A 51 10.44 -3.05 7.39
CA ILE A 51 9.96 -3.85 8.53
C ILE A 51 10.42 -5.30 8.40
N ARG A 52 10.40 -5.86 7.19
CA ARG A 52 10.85 -7.23 6.94
C ARG A 52 12.37 -7.39 7.02
N GLN A 53 13.12 -6.32 6.77
CA GLN A 53 14.59 -6.34 6.83
C GLN A 53 15.11 -6.34 8.27
N GLN A 54 14.28 -5.96 9.26
CA GLN A 54 14.68 -5.88 10.66
C GLN A 54 13.97 -6.94 11.51
N ALA A 55 14.71 -8.00 11.86
CA ALA A 55 14.18 -9.16 12.57
C ALA A 55 13.51 -8.80 13.91
N ASP A 56 14.08 -7.85 14.67
CA ASP A 56 13.56 -7.42 15.98
C ASP A 56 12.17 -6.79 15.89
N PHE A 57 11.92 -6.01 14.83
CA PHE A 57 10.61 -5.42 14.58
C PHE A 57 9.66 -6.43 13.97
N TYR A 58 10.11 -7.26 13.04
CA TYR A 58 9.27 -8.29 12.41
C TYR A 58 8.79 -9.39 13.38
N ALA A 59 9.54 -9.64 14.46
CA ALA A 59 9.11 -10.55 15.52
C ALA A 59 7.85 -10.04 16.25
N GLN A 60 7.65 -8.71 16.30
CA GLN A 60 6.50 -8.12 16.94
C GLN A 60 5.24 -8.26 16.05
N PRO A 61 4.11 -8.72 16.62
CA PRO A 61 2.91 -9.03 15.84
C PRO A 61 2.35 -7.80 15.12
N PHE A 62 2.43 -6.62 15.73
CA PHE A 62 1.98 -5.36 15.13
C PHE A 62 2.68 -5.09 13.79
N TYR A 63 4.01 -5.03 13.79
CA TYR A 63 4.79 -4.70 12.58
C TYR A 63 4.66 -5.79 11.51
N ARG A 64 4.61 -7.06 11.90
CA ARG A 64 4.36 -8.17 10.97
C ARG A 64 3.00 -8.04 10.27
N LEU A 65 1.95 -7.77 11.03
CA LEU A 65 0.61 -7.54 10.47
C LEU A 65 0.60 -6.30 9.57
N SER A 66 1.25 -5.21 9.99
CA SER A 66 1.35 -4.01 9.17
C SER A 66 2.03 -4.27 7.82
N TRP A 67 3.10 -5.05 7.82
CA TRP A 67 3.77 -5.46 6.58
C TRP A 67 2.87 -6.35 5.70
N GLN A 68 2.20 -7.35 6.29
CA GLN A 68 1.27 -8.21 5.57
C GLN A 68 0.10 -7.44 4.95
N ILE A 69 -0.51 -6.53 5.72
CA ILE A 69 -1.60 -5.65 5.23
C ILE A 69 -1.11 -4.79 4.08
N SER A 70 0.07 -4.19 4.20
CA SER A 70 0.67 -3.39 3.12
C SER A 70 0.84 -4.19 1.83
N MET A 71 1.28 -5.45 1.93
CA MET A 71 1.38 -6.32 0.76
C MET A 71 0.01 -6.63 0.16
N ILE A 72 -1.00 -6.93 1.00
CA ILE A 72 -2.38 -7.17 0.53
C ILE A 72 -2.93 -5.94 -0.21
N LEU A 73 -2.67 -4.73 0.30
CA LEU A 73 -3.09 -3.47 -0.35
C LEU A 73 -2.42 -3.28 -1.71
N LEU A 74 -1.14 -3.62 -1.84
CA LEU A 74 -0.47 -3.63 -3.15
C LEU A 74 -1.09 -4.64 -4.12
N TRP A 75 -1.40 -5.85 -3.65
CA TRP A 75 -2.08 -6.86 -4.47
C TRP A 75 -3.46 -6.39 -4.93
N LEU A 76 -4.22 -5.72 -4.06
CA LEU A 76 -5.51 -5.11 -4.41
C LEU A 76 -5.38 -4.01 -5.47
N LEU A 77 -4.21 -3.37 -5.58
CA LEU A 77 -3.93 -2.34 -6.58
C LEU A 77 -3.64 -2.94 -7.97
N LEU A 78 -3.15 -4.18 -8.03
CA LEU A 78 -2.93 -4.87 -9.29
C LEU A 78 -4.24 -5.20 -10.00
N VAL A 79 -5.33 -5.47 -9.26
CA VAL A 79 -6.63 -5.82 -9.83
C VAL A 79 -7.18 -4.75 -10.78
N PRO A 80 -7.35 -3.46 -10.37
CA PRO A 80 -7.87 -2.43 -11.26
C PRO A 80 -6.93 -2.16 -12.45
N GLY A 81 -5.60 -2.26 -12.25
CA GLY A 81 -4.63 -2.12 -13.34
C GLY A 81 -4.74 -3.23 -14.39
N CYS A 82 -4.84 -4.49 -13.96
CA CYS A 82 -5.06 -5.64 -14.84
C CYS A 82 -6.41 -5.57 -15.55
N TYR A 83 -7.47 -5.16 -14.85
CA TYR A 83 -8.79 -4.97 -15.45
C TYR A 83 -8.77 -3.89 -16.55
N HIS A 84 -8.13 -2.75 -16.29
CA HIS A 84 -8.00 -1.69 -17.27
C HIS A 84 -7.24 -2.16 -18.52
N LEU A 85 -6.10 -2.84 -18.33
CA LEU A 85 -5.34 -3.42 -19.44
C LEU A 85 -6.16 -4.43 -20.24
N ALA A 86 -6.90 -5.32 -19.57
CA ALA A 86 -7.74 -6.31 -20.23
C ALA A 86 -8.89 -5.68 -21.03
N SER A 87 -9.43 -4.55 -20.56
CA SER A 87 -10.52 -3.82 -21.25
C SER A 87 -10.07 -3.04 -22.50
N GLN A 88 -8.76 -2.86 -22.69
CA GLN A 88 -8.17 -2.19 -23.85
C GLN A 88 -7.84 -3.14 -25.01
N PHE A 89 -7.92 -4.47 -24.80
CA PHE A 89 -7.77 -5.50 -25.83
C PHE A 89 -9.14 -5.95 -26.34
#